data_AF-R1EQP5-F1
#
_entry.id   AF-R1EQP5-F1
#
_cell.length_a   1.000
_cell.length_b   1.000
_cell.length_c   1.000
_cell.angle_alpha   90.00
_cell.angle_beta   90.00
_cell.angle_gamma   90.00
#
_symmetry.space_group_name_H-M   'P 1'
#
loop_
_entity.id
_entity.type
_entity.pdbx_description
1 polymer ?
#
loop_
_entity_poly.entity_id
_entity_poly.type
_entity_poly.pdbx_seq_one_letter_code
_entity_poly.pdbx_strand_id
1 'polypeptide(L)'
;MSNSAQAQNAEAEAASTYVEPESLFAQCTAAIGTRANVRLLRWDFLDDRARRLALATTDAERAALALPRRQDLERDHPAAFYSLDELQALPRGNKAFAGGPLPLVAVSYCWRSAAHPDPFGQALVRFAAAVRHAQRHRAQRHNALLPKAVAVFFDWCSLDQKDAQGNRTDQERASFQGALASMQLWYAHQLTTVFMMTDPATDPASDTLVDSLSYGARGWPTFESRCAMLGKRTSQHAWPLLVDVAALGCDAGRTEAGQAPRYPPLRPDEFHALLATKRFTNGADAELVANLYTATAREVIGGASMLKFGGLQWGDAELVELCAWLPHCQKLRTLSLVGNRIGDGGIRALAAVAASGGLQQMRDLNIGSNVISDRGGRALLKAIEAGHFPAMTKLETHGNRDLSELMRTRLREALRALDRERAARARVRTSSGIN
;
A
#
# COMPACT_ATOMS: atom_id res chain seq x y z
N MET A 1 15.24 -24.21 28.28
CA MET A 1 14.34 -24.25 27.10
C MET A 1 13.30 -23.11 27.07
N SER A 2 13.23 -22.17 28.04
CA SER A 2 12.28 -21.04 27.98
C SER A 2 12.86 -19.74 27.39
N ASN A 3 14.18 -19.52 27.43
CA ASN A 3 14.79 -18.28 26.91
C ASN A 3 14.84 -18.19 25.38
N SER A 4 14.84 -19.31 24.65
CA SER A 4 14.83 -19.28 23.17
C SER A 4 13.44 -19.02 22.59
N ALA A 5 12.37 -19.41 23.30
CA ALA A 5 11.00 -19.11 22.92
C ALA A 5 10.64 -17.64 23.20
N GLN A 6 11.14 -17.06 24.29
CA GLN A 6 10.98 -15.62 24.58
C GLN A 6 11.84 -14.75 23.64
N ALA A 7 13.04 -15.18 23.25
CA ALA A 7 13.82 -14.50 22.22
C ALA A 7 13.21 -14.60 20.82
N GLN A 8 12.59 -15.75 20.47
CA GLN A 8 11.83 -15.90 19.23
C GLN A 8 10.52 -15.11 19.21
N ASN A 9 9.89 -14.89 20.38
CA ASN A 9 8.75 -13.97 20.50
C ASN A 9 9.19 -12.50 20.44
N ALA A 10 10.32 -12.13 21.04
CA ALA A 10 10.85 -10.76 20.99
C ALA A 10 11.39 -10.38 19.59
N GLU A 11 11.92 -11.33 18.81
CA GLU A 11 12.27 -11.10 17.40
C GLU A 11 11.04 -11.05 16.47
N ALA A 12 9.90 -11.63 16.89
CA ALA A 12 8.61 -11.49 16.22
C ALA A 12 7.94 -10.12 16.52
N GLU A 13 8.26 -9.48 17.64
CA GLU A 13 7.68 -8.19 18.05
C GLU A 13 8.11 -6.99 17.18
N ALA A 14 9.22 -7.07 16.45
CA ALA A 14 9.66 -6.04 15.51
C ALA A 14 9.11 -6.22 14.07
N ALA A 15 7.98 -6.91 13.90
CA ALA A 15 7.40 -7.21 12.59
C ALA A 15 5.88 -7.07 12.61
N SER A 16 5.32 -5.86 12.56
CA SER A 16 3.85 -5.76 12.55
C SER A 16 3.24 -4.41 12.10
N THR A 17 3.95 -3.27 12.16
CA THR A 17 3.34 -1.94 11.98
C THR A 17 2.43 -1.80 10.76
N TYR A 18 2.78 -2.35 9.60
CA TYR A 18 1.98 -2.20 8.37
C TYR A 18 1.14 -3.44 8.02
N VAL A 19 1.06 -4.42 8.91
CA VAL A 19 0.41 -5.71 8.65
C VAL A 19 -0.73 -5.95 9.64
N GLU A 20 -0.50 -5.68 10.93
CA GLU A 20 -1.48 -5.95 11.96
C GLU A 20 -2.40 -4.74 12.22
N PRO A 21 -3.72 -4.97 12.31
CA PRO A 21 -4.73 -3.92 12.43
C PRO A 21 -4.59 -3.10 13.72
N GLU A 22 -3.97 -3.65 14.76
CA GLU A 22 -3.73 -2.99 16.06
C GLU A 22 -2.94 -1.68 15.89
N SER A 23 -2.04 -1.61 14.91
CA SER A 23 -1.30 -0.39 14.58
C SER A 23 -2.23 0.78 14.19
N LEU A 24 -3.30 0.49 13.42
CA LEU A 24 -4.30 1.46 12.99
C LEU A 24 -5.26 1.80 14.13
N PHE A 25 -5.69 0.78 14.87
CA PHE A 25 -6.60 0.95 16.01
C PHE A 25 -5.96 1.78 17.12
N ALA A 26 -4.67 1.62 17.37
CA ALA A 26 -3.92 2.43 18.33
C ALA A 26 -4.00 3.94 18.03
N GLN A 27 -4.09 4.33 16.75
CA GLN A 27 -4.27 5.74 16.37
C GLN A 27 -5.68 6.28 16.65
N CYS A 28 -6.67 5.41 16.80
CA CYS A 28 -8.05 5.75 17.10
C CYS A 28 -8.35 5.73 18.61
N THR A 29 -7.42 5.22 19.43
CA THR A 29 -7.53 5.17 20.89
C THR A 29 -7.08 6.49 21.51
N ALA A 30 -7.75 6.90 22.58
CA ALA A 30 -7.33 7.99 23.44
C ALA A 30 -7.03 7.47 24.84
N ALA A 31 -5.97 7.97 25.48
CA ALA A 31 -5.80 7.79 26.92
C ALA A 31 -6.83 8.65 27.67
N ILE A 32 -7.08 8.32 28.94
CA ILE A 32 -8.02 9.08 29.78
C ILE A 32 -7.58 10.55 29.83
N GLY A 33 -8.48 11.46 29.49
CA GLY A 33 -8.21 12.90 29.47
C GLY A 33 -7.40 13.39 28.25
N THR A 34 -7.07 12.50 27.30
CA THR A 34 -6.44 12.88 26.03
C THR A 34 -7.40 12.73 24.86
N ARG A 35 -6.99 13.24 23.71
CA ARG A 35 -7.73 13.19 22.46
C ARG A 35 -7.09 12.15 21.55
N ALA A 36 -7.89 11.30 20.92
CA ALA A 36 -7.39 10.30 19.96
C ALA A 36 -6.65 11.01 18.81
N ASN A 37 -5.56 10.41 18.30
CA ASN A 37 -4.79 11.00 17.20
C ASN A 37 -5.66 11.12 15.94
N VAL A 38 -6.48 10.09 15.66
CA VAL A 38 -7.29 10.00 14.45
C VAL A 38 -8.73 9.63 14.76
N ARG A 39 -9.67 10.18 13.98
CA ARG A 39 -11.08 9.73 13.93
C ARG A 39 -11.46 9.31 12.52
N LEU A 40 -12.27 8.27 12.41
CA LEU A 40 -12.73 7.75 11.12
C LEU A 40 -14.22 8.00 10.95
N LEU A 41 -14.58 8.53 9.78
CA LEU A 41 -15.95 8.89 9.46
C LEU A 41 -16.72 7.66 9.01
N ARG A 42 -18.02 7.67 9.31
CA ARG A 42 -18.94 6.69 8.79
C ARG A 42 -19.30 7.00 7.34
N TRP A 43 -19.25 5.96 6.52
CA TRP A 43 -19.57 6.08 5.09
C TRP A 43 -21.01 6.55 4.84
N ASP A 44 -21.99 6.11 5.63
CA ASP A 44 -23.40 6.53 5.47
C ASP A 44 -23.60 8.04 5.69
N PHE A 45 -22.93 8.63 6.70
CA PHE A 45 -22.90 10.07 6.92
C PHE A 45 -22.31 10.83 5.72
N LEU A 46 -21.16 10.35 5.20
CA LEU A 46 -20.51 10.93 4.03
C LEU A 46 -21.38 10.79 2.77
N ASP A 47 -22.03 9.65 2.58
CA ASP A 47 -22.87 9.36 1.42
C ASP A 47 -24.09 10.27 1.36
N ASP A 48 -24.78 10.45 2.49
CA ASP A 48 -25.93 11.35 2.61
C ASP A 48 -25.54 12.79 2.30
N ARG A 49 -24.46 13.29 2.92
CA ARG A 49 -23.96 14.64 2.66
C ARG A 49 -23.54 14.83 1.20
N ALA A 50 -22.90 13.83 0.58
CA ALA A 50 -22.57 13.86 -0.84
C ALA A 50 -23.81 13.90 -1.75
N ARG A 51 -24.92 13.24 -1.38
CA ARG A 51 -26.19 13.34 -2.15
C ARG A 51 -26.77 14.74 -2.09
N ARG A 52 -26.79 15.36 -0.90
CA ARG A 52 -27.25 16.74 -0.72
C ARG A 52 -26.39 17.72 -1.53
N LEU A 53 -25.07 17.55 -1.50
CA LEU A 53 -24.14 18.32 -2.33
C LEU A 53 -24.36 18.14 -3.83
N ALA A 54 -24.75 16.94 -4.28
CA ALA A 54 -25.06 16.71 -5.69
C ALA A 54 -26.36 17.41 -6.14
N LEU A 55 -27.32 17.60 -5.21
CA LEU A 55 -28.59 18.29 -5.45
C LEU A 55 -28.49 19.82 -5.30
N ALA A 56 -27.46 20.33 -4.61
CA ALA A 56 -27.24 21.76 -4.43
C ALA A 56 -27.01 22.46 -5.79
N THR A 57 -27.75 23.53 -6.00
CA THR A 57 -27.78 24.30 -7.26
C THR A 57 -26.95 25.57 -7.20
N THR A 58 -26.60 26.04 -6.00
CA THR A 58 -25.79 27.24 -5.78
C THR A 58 -24.51 26.96 -5.01
N ASP A 59 -23.49 27.80 -5.20
CA ASP A 59 -22.23 27.71 -4.44
C ASP A 59 -22.44 27.98 -2.95
N ALA A 60 -23.42 28.81 -2.58
CA ALA A 60 -23.78 29.06 -1.19
C ALA A 60 -24.33 27.80 -0.51
N GLU A 61 -25.24 27.07 -1.18
CA GLU A 61 -25.74 25.78 -0.69
C GLU A 61 -24.61 24.75 -0.59
N ARG A 62 -23.71 24.70 -1.57
CA ARG A 62 -22.55 23.79 -1.56
C ARG A 62 -21.59 24.11 -0.42
N ALA A 63 -21.28 25.38 -0.21
CA ALA A 63 -20.41 25.84 0.87
C ALA A 63 -21.01 25.51 2.24
N ALA A 64 -22.32 25.67 2.42
CA ALA A 64 -23.01 25.30 3.66
C ALA A 64 -22.97 23.78 3.94
N LEU A 65 -22.83 22.95 2.90
CA LEU A 65 -22.74 21.50 2.99
C LEU A 65 -21.28 20.97 2.96
N ALA A 66 -20.28 21.85 2.81
CA ALA A 66 -18.88 21.47 2.85
C ALA A 66 -18.53 20.81 4.20
N LEU A 67 -17.70 19.77 4.16
CA LEU A 67 -17.34 19.02 5.37
C LEU A 67 -16.61 19.93 6.37
N PRO A 68 -17.13 20.11 7.60
CA PRO A 68 -16.41 20.84 8.63
C PRO A 68 -15.11 20.12 9.00
N ARG A 69 -14.15 20.86 9.57
CA ARG A 69 -12.98 20.24 10.20
C ARG A 69 -13.42 19.29 11.32
N ARG A 70 -12.54 18.34 11.65
CA ARG A 70 -12.78 17.32 12.69
C ARG A 70 -13.48 17.86 13.93
N GLN A 71 -12.99 18.97 14.49
CA GLN A 71 -13.45 19.48 15.78
C GLN A 71 -14.89 19.97 15.76
N ASP A 72 -15.30 20.60 14.66
CA ASP A 72 -16.68 21.06 14.48
C ASP A 72 -17.61 19.88 14.19
N LEU A 73 -17.15 18.88 13.43
CA LEU A 73 -17.89 17.63 13.24
C LEU A 73 -18.10 16.86 14.55
N GLU A 74 -17.10 16.78 15.42
CA GLU A 74 -17.25 16.09 16.71
C GLU A 74 -18.25 16.79 17.63
N ARG A 75 -18.30 18.12 17.59
CA ARG A 75 -19.25 18.92 18.37
C ARG A 75 -20.67 18.81 17.82
N ASP A 76 -20.83 19.03 16.51
CA ASP A 76 -22.15 19.23 15.90
C ASP A 76 -22.76 17.91 15.37
N HIS A 77 -21.92 16.94 15.05
CA HIS A 77 -22.30 15.66 14.45
C HIS A 77 -21.48 14.49 15.03
N PRO A 78 -21.50 14.23 16.35
CA PRO A 78 -20.69 13.17 16.97
C PRO A 78 -20.94 11.77 16.37
N ALA A 79 -22.17 11.53 15.90
CA ALA A 79 -22.57 10.29 15.21
C ALA A 79 -21.93 10.11 13.82
N ALA A 80 -21.22 11.11 13.29
CA ALA A 80 -20.50 11.01 12.02
C ALA A 80 -19.27 10.09 12.10
N PHE A 81 -18.84 9.71 13.31
CA PHE A 81 -17.64 8.91 13.54
C PHE A 81 -17.97 7.54 14.09
N TYR A 82 -17.11 6.58 13.79
CA TYR A 82 -17.11 5.29 14.49
C TYR A 82 -16.45 5.41 15.87
N SER A 83 -16.94 4.63 16.84
CA SER A 83 -16.18 4.28 18.04
C SER A 83 -15.13 3.20 17.72
N LEU A 84 -14.17 3.00 18.63
CA LEU A 84 -13.16 1.94 18.45
C LEU A 84 -13.81 0.54 18.38
N ASP A 85 -14.76 0.25 19.26
CA ASP A 85 -15.47 -1.04 19.28
C ASP A 85 -16.23 -1.28 17.97
N GLU A 86 -16.86 -0.23 17.43
CA GLU A 86 -17.55 -0.32 16.14
C GLU A 86 -16.57 -0.57 14.99
N LEU A 87 -15.41 0.12 14.98
CA LEU A 87 -14.35 -0.12 13.98
C LEU A 87 -13.84 -1.55 14.01
N GLN A 88 -13.63 -2.10 15.20
CA GLN A 88 -13.16 -3.46 15.40
C GLN A 88 -14.22 -4.50 14.99
N ALA A 89 -15.50 -4.16 15.14
CA ALA A 89 -16.63 -4.99 14.77
C ALA A 89 -16.99 -4.96 13.27
N LEU A 90 -16.40 -4.05 12.47
CA LEU A 90 -16.69 -3.97 11.04
C LEU A 90 -16.34 -5.28 10.30
N PRO A 91 -17.18 -5.73 9.35
CA PRO A 91 -16.97 -7.00 8.67
C PRO A 91 -15.74 -6.94 7.76
N ARG A 92 -14.73 -7.76 8.08
CA ARG A 92 -13.50 -7.87 7.29
C ARG A 92 -13.73 -8.60 5.98
N GLY A 93 -12.87 -8.31 5.00
CA GLY A 93 -12.79 -9.11 3.77
C GLY A 93 -12.29 -10.54 4.05
N ASN A 94 -12.22 -11.37 3.00
CA ASN A 94 -11.86 -12.77 3.13
C ASN A 94 -10.51 -12.96 3.86
N LYS A 95 -10.56 -13.58 5.05
CA LYS A 95 -9.42 -13.79 5.95
C LYS A 95 -8.35 -14.74 5.39
N ALA A 96 -8.66 -15.54 4.36
CA ALA A 96 -7.67 -16.37 3.66
C ALA A 96 -6.57 -15.53 2.97
N PHE A 97 -6.73 -14.20 2.92
CA PHE A 97 -5.78 -13.28 2.35
C PHE A 97 -5.38 -12.19 3.35
N ALA A 98 -4.12 -12.24 3.83
CA ALA A 98 -3.53 -11.17 4.64
C ALA A 98 -4.38 -10.74 5.84
N GLY A 99 -4.99 -11.68 6.59
CA GLY A 99 -5.87 -11.33 7.73
C GLY A 99 -7.23 -10.72 7.35
N GLY A 100 -7.51 -10.58 6.04
CA GLY A 100 -8.69 -9.96 5.46
C GLY A 100 -8.57 -8.43 5.45
N PRO A 101 -8.73 -7.76 4.30
CA PRO A 101 -8.66 -6.30 4.29
C PRO A 101 -9.74 -5.70 5.19
N LEU A 102 -9.38 -4.60 5.86
CA LEU A 102 -10.32 -3.85 6.68
C LEU A 102 -11.21 -3.02 5.75
N PRO A 103 -12.50 -2.84 6.08
CA PRO A 103 -13.35 -1.85 5.42
C PRO A 103 -12.98 -0.44 5.87
N LEU A 104 -11.73 -0.07 5.63
CA LEU A 104 -11.11 1.20 5.99
C LEU A 104 -10.52 1.82 4.74
N VAL A 105 -11.06 2.97 4.35
CA VAL A 105 -10.67 3.71 3.16
C VAL A 105 -9.91 4.96 3.56
N ALA A 106 -8.68 5.12 3.09
CA ALA A 106 -7.95 6.39 3.13
C ALA A 106 -8.11 7.12 1.79
N VAL A 107 -8.36 8.41 1.85
CA VAL A 107 -8.56 9.25 0.66
C VAL A 107 -7.31 10.09 0.43
N SER A 108 -6.63 9.86 -0.70
CA SER A 108 -5.53 10.71 -1.15
C SER A 108 -6.10 11.74 -2.13
N TYR A 109 -6.02 13.02 -1.81
CA TYR A 109 -6.71 14.08 -2.54
C TYR A 109 -6.02 15.43 -2.42
N CYS A 110 -6.48 16.39 -3.24
CA CYS A 110 -5.84 17.69 -3.37
C CYS A 110 -6.59 18.75 -2.56
N TRP A 111 -5.87 19.48 -1.72
CA TRP A 111 -6.39 20.70 -1.10
C TRP A 111 -6.61 21.77 -2.17
N ARG A 112 -7.87 22.22 -2.32
CA ARG A 112 -8.25 23.26 -3.30
C ARG A 112 -7.89 24.68 -2.86
N SER A 113 -7.81 24.92 -1.56
CA SER A 113 -7.39 26.20 -0.99
C SER A 113 -6.63 25.97 0.32
N ALA A 114 -5.92 26.98 0.81
CA ALA A 114 -5.24 26.91 2.11
C ALA A 114 -6.21 26.83 3.29
N ALA A 115 -7.41 27.40 3.15
CA ALA A 115 -8.42 27.46 4.21
C ALA A 115 -9.28 26.20 4.30
N HIS A 116 -9.59 25.58 3.15
CA HIS A 116 -10.43 24.41 3.08
C HIS A 116 -10.07 23.52 1.88
N PRO A 117 -9.97 22.20 2.06
CA PRO A 117 -9.52 21.32 0.99
C PRO A 117 -10.59 21.07 -0.08
N ASP A 118 -11.87 21.12 0.27
CA ASP A 118 -13.00 20.93 -0.65
C ASP A 118 -14.19 21.89 -0.38
N PRO A 119 -14.02 23.22 -0.59
CA PRO A 119 -14.95 24.24 -0.10
C PRO A 119 -16.36 24.15 -0.69
N PHE A 120 -16.55 23.42 -1.79
CA PHE A 120 -17.84 23.22 -2.46
C PHE A 120 -18.23 21.75 -2.57
N GLY A 121 -17.56 20.86 -1.84
CA GLY A 121 -17.90 19.44 -1.76
C GLY A 121 -17.72 18.63 -3.05
N GLN A 122 -16.96 19.15 -4.03
CA GLN A 122 -16.78 18.50 -5.33
C GLN A 122 -15.95 17.21 -5.21
N ALA A 123 -14.92 17.22 -4.37
CA ALA A 123 -14.12 16.01 -4.11
C ALA A 123 -14.96 14.96 -3.37
N LEU A 124 -15.77 15.37 -2.38
CA LEU A 124 -16.67 14.46 -1.68
C LEU A 124 -17.71 13.82 -2.63
N VAL A 125 -18.32 14.58 -3.54
CA VAL A 125 -19.27 14.04 -4.53
C VAL A 125 -18.58 13.00 -5.44
N ARG A 126 -17.39 13.30 -5.95
CA ARG A 126 -16.60 12.37 -6.79
C ARG A 126 -16.21 11.12 -6.02
N PHE A 127 -15.71 11.27 -4.79
CA PHE A 127 -15.35 10.17 -3.91
C PHE A 127 -16.57 9.27 -3.64
N ALA A 128 -17.71 9.87 -3.35
CA ALA A 128 -18.92 9.12 -3.05
C ALA A 128 -19.43 8.31 -4.25
N ALA A 129 -19.34 8.87 -5.46
CA ALA A 129 -19.62 8.13 -6.68
C ALA A 129 -18.71 6.91 -6.84
N ALA A 130 -17.41 7.06 -6.57
CA ALA A 130 -16.43 5.97 -6.63
C ALA A 130 -16.70 4.87 -5.59
N VAL A 131 -17.03 5.22 -4.34
CA VAL A 131 -17.37 4.23 -3.31
C VAL A 131 -18.65 3.47 -3.68
N ARG A 132 -19.70 4.16 -4.14
CA ARG A 132 -20.93 3.51 -4.63
C ARG A 132 -20.65 2.56 -5.80
N HIS A 133 -19.74 2.94 -6.70
CA HIS A 133 -19.31 2.09 -7.80
C HIS A 133 -18.60 0.84 -7.24
N ALA A 134 -17.62 0.98 -6.36
CA ALA A 134 -16.88 -0.14 -5.76
C ALA A 134 -17.78 -1.08 -4.91
N GLN A 135 -18.91 -0.58 -4.39
CA GLN A 135 -19.91 -1.36 -3.66
C GLN A 135 -20.94 -2.06 -4.56
N ARG A 136 -20.90 -1.87 -5.89
CA ARG A 136 -21.86 -2.42 -6.86
C ARG A 136 -21.18 -3.18 -8.00
N HIS A 137 -20.02 -2.72 -8.43
CA HIS A 137 -19.29 -3.23 -9.59
C HIS A 137 -18.02 -3.94 -9.17
N ARG A 138 -17.77 -5.10 -9.79
CA ARG A 138 -16.56 -5.89 -9.55
C ARG A 138 -15.49 -5.46 -10.53
N ALA A 139 -14.32 -5.14 -9.99
CA ALA A 139 -13.15 -4.76 -10.78
C ALA A 139 -12.64 -5.88 -11.72
N GLN A 140 -12.81 -7.14 -11.32
CA GLN A 140 -12.55 -8.31 -12.14
C GLN A 140 -13.66 -9.34 -11.87
N ARG A 141 -13.92 -10.28 -12.80
CA ARG A 141 -14.99 -11.30 -12.69
C ARG A 141 -15.03 -12.08 -11.37
N HIS A 142 -13.96 -12.05 -10.58
CA HIS A 142 -13.85 -12.79 -9.32
C HIS A 142 -13.75 -11.91 -8.06
N ASN A 143 -13.37 -10.63 -8.16
CA ASN A 143 -13.12 -9.77 -6.98
C ASN A 143 -14.35 -9.62 -6.10
N ALA A 144 -14.13 -9.52 -4.78
CA ALA A 144 -15.18 -9.14 -3.84
C ALA A 144 -15.54 -7.65 -4.01
N LEU A 145 -16.76 -7.26 -3.64
CA LEU A 145 -17.18 -5.86 -3.59
C LEU A 145 -16.69 -5.20 -2.30
N LEU A 146 -16.52 -3.88 -2.34
CA LEU A 146 -16.31 -3.10 -1.12
C LEU A 146 -17.55 -3.24 -0.20
N PRO A 147 -17.39 -3.43 1.12
CA PRO A 147 -18.53 -3.55 2.03
C PRO A 147 -19.40 -2.29 2.08
N LYS A 148 -20.65 -2.45 2.55
CA LYS A 148 -21.59 -1.32 2.72
C LYS A 148 -21.20 -0.41 3.88
N ALA A 149 -20.73 -0.98 4.98
CA ALA A 149 -20.18 -0.24 6.11
C ALA A 149 -18.68 -0.07 5.92
N VAL A 150 -18.21 1.17 5.81
CA VAL A 150 -16.80 1.53 5.59
C VAL A 150 -16.44 2.70 6.49
N ALA A 151 -15.30 2.60 7.15
CA ALA A 151 -14.68 3.70 7.88
C ALA A 151 -13.78 4.50 6.94
N VAL A 152 -13.92 5.82 6.93
CA VAL A 152 -13.22 6.69 5.98
C VAL A 152 -12.25 7.60 6.73
N PHE A 153 -10.98 7.56 6.32
CA PHE A 153 -9.95 8.51 6.70
C PHE A 153 -9.88 9.63 5.65
N PHE A 154 -10.31 10.82 6.06
CA PHE A 154 -10.18 12.08 5.32
C PHE A 154 -9.37 13.03 6.20
N ASP A 155 -8.13 13.37 5.83
CA ASP A 155 -7.21 14.13 6.70
C ASP A 155 -7.86 15.35 7.41
N TRP A 156 -8.68 16.14 6.71
CA TRP A 156 -9.41 17.30 7.20
C TRP A 156 -10.43 17.00 8.30
N CYS A 157 -11.12 15.88 8.16
CA CYS A 157 -12.16 15.44 9.10
C CYS A 157 -11.63 14.45 10.14
N SER A 158 -10.47 13.85 9.88
CA SER A 158 -9.86 12.79 10.70
C SER A 158 -8.76 13.31 11.62
N LEU A 159 -8.11 14.41 11.28
CA LEU A 159 -7.04 15.04 12.05
C LEU A 159 -7.49 16.41 12.56
N ASP A 160 -6.92 16.85 13.69
CA ASP A 160 -7.21 18.19 14.20
C ASP A 160 -6.64 19.29 13.31
N GLN A 161 -7.50 20.19 12.87
CA GLN A 161 -7.16 21.28 11.97
C GLN A 161 -6.91 22.57 12.74
N LYS A 162 -6.18 23.49 12.13
CA LYS A 162 -6.10 24.85 12.62
C LYS A 162 -7.47 25.52 12.52
N ASP A 163 -7.81 26.37 13.48
CA ASP A 163 -8.98 27.26 13.38
C ASP A 163 -8.75 28.37 12.34
N ALA A 164 -9.75 29.26 12.18
CA ALA A 164 -9.67 30.39 11.25
C ALA A 164 -8.56 31.39 11.59
N GLN A 165 -8.05 31.36 12.83
CA GLN A 165 -6.94 32.18 13.32
C GLN A 165 -5.59 31.46 13.22
N GLY A 166 -5.56 30.23 12.70
CA GLY A 166 -4.35 29.45 12.52
C GLY A 166 -3.90 28.67 13.75
N ASN A 167 -4.74 28.54 14.77
CA ASN A 167 -4.39 27.97 16.07
C ASN A 167 -4.93 26.56 16.30
N ARG A 168 -4.29 25.85 17.24
CA ARG A 168 -4.76 24.61 17.87
C ARG A 168 -4.57 24.74 19.37
N THR A 169 -5.53 24.25 20.16
CA THR A 169 -5.36 24.03 21.60
C THR A 169 -4.23 23.03 21.85
N ASP A 170 -3.73 22.95 23.08
CA ASP A 170 -2.62 22.04 23.39
C ASP A 170 -2.99 20.55 23.17
N GLN A 171 -4.24 20.17 23.49
CA GLN A 171 -4.73 18.83 23.23
C GLN A 171 -4.84 18.52 21.73
N GLU A 172 -5.35 19.47 20.93
CA GLU A 172 -5.42 19.34 19.47
C GLU A 172 -4.02 19.29 18.83
N ARG A 173 -3.07 20.06 19.37
CA ARG A 173 -1.68 20.06 18.90
C ARG A 173 -1.01 18.71 19.18
N ALA A 174 -1.18 18.17 20.37
CA ALA A 174 -0.65 16.86 20.75
C ALA A 174 -1.26 15.74 19.89
N SER A 175 -2.58 15.75 19.72
CA SER A 175 -3.29 14.79 18.84
C SER A 175 -2.80 14.87 17.40
N PHE A 176 -2.70 16.09 16.83
CA PHE A 176 -2.22 16.30 15.47
C PHE A 176 -0.77 15.84 15.29
N GLN A 177 0.12 16.14 16.26
CA GLN A 177 1.52 15.69 16.21
C GLN A 177 1.64 14.16 16.26
N GLY A 178 0.86 13.51 17.14
CA GLY A 178 0.79 12.05 17.20
C GLY A 178 0.27 11.43 15.91
N ALA A 179 -0.73 12.04 15.28
CA ALA A 179 -1.25 11.60 14.00
C ALA A 179 -0.25 11.82 12.85
N LEU A 180 0.45 12.95 12.82
CA LEU A 180 1.44 13.26 11.78
C LEU A 180 2.62 12.28 11.82
N ALA A 181 3.06 11.86 13.01
CA ALA A 181 4.13 10.87 13.17
C ALA A 181 3.79 9.48 12.59
N SER A 182 2.50 9.20 12.38
CA SER A 182 2.00 7.92 11.86
C SER A 182 1.14 8.06 10.60
N MET A 183 1.14 9.24 9.95
CA MET A 183 0.23 9.52 8.82
C MET A 183 0.43 8.55 7.65
N GLN A 184 1.67 8.15 7.39
CA GLN A 184 2.04 7.15 6.38
C GLN A 184 1.33 5.82 6.56
N LEU A 185 0.93 5.47 7.79
CA LEU A 185 0.25 4.22 8.12
C LEU A 185 -1.05 4.06 7.32
N TRP A 186 -1.88 5.10 7.25
CA TRP A 186 -3.18 5.06 6.59
C TRP A 186 -3.08 4.71 5.10
N TYR A 187 -1.99 5.14 4.47
CA TYR A 187 -1.72 4.89 3.06
C TYR A 187 -0.97 3.57 2.85
N ALA A 188 0.11 3.31 3.60
CA ALA A 188 1.00 2.17 3.39
C ALA A 188 0.52 0.84 3.99
N HIS A 189 -0.37 0.87 5.00
CA HIS A 189 -0.81 -0.33 5.70
C HIS A 189 -1.48 -1.32 4.72
N GLN A 190 -1.15 -2.61 4.86
CA GLN A 190 -1.56 -3.65 3.91
C GLN A 190 -3.06 -3.94 3.96
N LEU A 191 -3.73 -3.59 5.06
CA LEU A 191 -5.17 -3.82 5.26
C LEU A 191 -6.07 -2.63 4.90
N THR A 192 -5.52 -1.44 4.60
CA THR A 192 -6.33 -0.28 4.19
C THR A 192 -6.55 -0.26 2.69
N THR A 193 -7.63 0.35 2.26
CA THR A 193 -7.91 0.66 0.85
C THR A 193 -7.61 2.14 0.60
N VAL A 194 -6.89 2.48 -0.47
CA VAL A 194 -6.58 3.88 -0.80
C VAL A 194 -7.31 4.28 -2.07
N PHE A 195 -8.12 5.34 -1.98
CA PHE A 195 -8.76 5.99 -3.11
C PHE A 195 -7.92 7.19 -3.49
N MET A 196 -7.29 7.13 -4.67
CA MET A 196 -6.52 8.22 -5.24
C MET A 196 -7.45 9.08 -6.08
N MET A 197 -7.66 10.33 -5.64
CA MET A 197 -8.50 11.31 -6.30
C MET A 197 -7.75 11.99 -7.45
N THR A 198 -7.22 11.17 -8.35
CA THR A 198 -6.59 11.58 -9.62
C THR A 198 -7.57 12.36 -10.50
N ASP A 199 -7.04 13.20 -11.38
CA ASP A 199 -7.86 13.95 -12.34
C ASP A 199 -8.10 13.10 -13.61
N PRO A 200 -9.28 13.18 -14.23
CA PRO A 200 -9.52 12.56 -15.54
C PRO A 200 -8.50 13.05 -16.57
N ALA A 201 -8.00 12.16 -17.43
CA ALA A 201 -6.99 12.47 -18.45
C ALA A 201 -7.47 13.47 -19.53
N THR A 202 -8.75 13.84 -19.51
CA THR A 202 -9.43 14.70 -20.49
C THR A 202 -10.40 15.63 -19.75
N ASP A 203 -9.87 16.69 -19.12
CA ASP A 203 -10.69 17.87 -18.83
C ASP A 203 -9.94 19.14 -19.27
N PRO A 204 -10.11 19.57 -20.53
CA PRO A 204 -9.57 20.83 -21.02
C PRO A 204 -10.24 22.07 -20.37
N ALA A 205 -11.28 21.90 -19.52
CA ALA A 205 -11.85 22.99 -18.73
C ALA A 205 -11.13 23.22 -17.39
N SER A 206 -10.12 22.41 -17.03
CA SER A 206 -9.27 22.71 -15.87
C SER A 206 -8.33 23.91 -16.09
N ASP A 207 -8.24 24.42 -17.32
CA ASP A 207 -7.36 25.54 -17.69
C ASP A 207 -7.94 26.93 -17.37
N THR A 208 -9.21 27.03 -16.93
CA THR A 208 -9.82 28.34 -16.60
C THR A 208 -9.74 28.72 -15.13
N LEU A 209 -9.17 27.89 -14.26
CA LEU A 209 -8.83 28.28 -12.88
C LEU A 209 -7.31 28.43 -12.77
N VAL A 210 -6.86 29.68 -12.64
CA VAL A 210 -5.47 30.16 -12.66
C VAL A 210 -4.55 29.50 -11.60
N ASP A 211 -5.05 28.57 -10.76
CA ASP A 211 -4.29 27.94 -9.66
C ASP A 211 -4.58 26.44 -9.39
N SER A 212 -5.30 25.70 -10.26
CA SER A 212 -5.63 24.28 -9.98
C SER A 212 -4.56 23.29 -10.45
N LEU A 213 -3.49 23.12 -9.67
CA LEU A 213 -2.54 22.00 -9.86
C LEU A 213 -3.26 20.65 -9.83
N SER A 214 -2.94 19.80 -10.80
CA SER A 214 -3.42 18.41 -10.86
C SER A 214 -2.86 17.54 -9.72
N TYR A 215 -3.49 16.40 -9.47
CA TYR A 215 -3.09 15.41 -8.46
C TYR A 215 -1.60 15.03 -8.57
N GLY A 216 -1.13 14.74 -9.79
CA GLY A 216 0.25 14.33 -10.04
C GLY A 216 1.29 15.46 -9.92
N ALA A 217 0.87 16.71 -9.82
CA ALA A 217 1.75 17.87 -9.65
C ALA A 217 1.99 18.22 -8.17
N ARG A 218 1.32 17.55 -7.23
CA ARG A 218 1.34 17.89 -5.79
C ARG A 218 2.18 16.92 -4.98
N GLY A 219 2.89 17.47 -3.98
CA GLY A 219 3.85 16.73 -3.16
C GLY A 219 3.21 15.64 -2.27
N TRP A 220 2.22 16.02 -1.45
CA TRP A 220 1.54 15.08 -0.56
C TRP A 220 0.82 13.94 -1.31
N PRO A 221 -0.02 14.20 -2.33
CA PRO A 221 -0.58 13.13 -3.17
C PRO A 221 0.47 12.20 -3.78
N THR A 222 1.63 12.74 -4.19
CA THR A 222 2.75 11.92 -4.69
C THR A 222 3.31 11.01 -3.60
N PHE A 223 3.50 11.52 -2.38
CA PHE A 223 3.93 10.72 -1.23
C PHE A 223 2.92 9.62 -0.89
N GLU A 224 1.65 9.99 -0.71
CA GLU A 224 0.56 9.10 -0.30
C GLU A 224 0.37 7.94 -1.29
N SER A 225 0.30 8.24 -2.59
CA SER A 225 0.15 7.24 -3.64
C SER A 225 1.34 6.28 -3.69
N ARG A 226 2.57 6.78 -3.55
CA ARG A 226 3.79 5.94 -3.56
C ARG A 226 3.89 5.07 -2.30
N CYS A 227 3.50 5.58 -1.13
CA CYS A 227 3.38 4.77 0.09
C CYS A 227 2.35 3.65 -0.07
N ALA A 228 1.19 3.95 -0.66
CA ALA A 228 0.13 2.97 -0.88
C ALA A 228 0.54 1.80 -1.79
N MET A 229 1.52 2.01 -2.68
CA MET A 229 2.04 1.00 -3.60
C MET A 229 3.07 0.05 -2.96
N LEU A 230 3.59 0.35 -1.77
CA LEU A 230 4.67 -0.44 -1.15
C LEU A 230 4.20 -1.86 -0.77
N GLY A 231 3.12 -1.98 0.01
CA GLY A 231 2.74 -3.26 0.63
C GLY A 231 1.40 -3.86 0.22
N LYS A 232 0.52 -3.09 -0.44
CA LYS A 232 -0.86 -3.52 -0.71
C LYS A 232 -0.94 -4.70 -1.66
N ARG A 233 -1.58 -5.77 -1.23
CA ARG A 233 -1.60 -7.03 -1.98
C ARG A 233 -2.78 -7.08 -2.96
N THR A 234 -2.55 -7.60 -4.16
CA THR A 234 -3.60 -7.88 -5.15
C THR A 234 -4.20 -9.28 -4.92
N SER A 235 -5.51 -9.41 -5.04
CA SER A 235 -6.20 -10.70 -4.95
C SER A 235 -7.51 -10.69 -5.70
N GLN A 236 -7.79 -11.80 -6.39
CA GLN A 236 -9.07 -12.02 -7.03
C GLN A 236 -10.22 -12.32 -6.05
N HIS A 237 -9.93 -12.49 -4.75
CA HIS A 237 -10.91 -12.82 -3.71
C HIS A 237 -11.16 -11.66 -2.72
N ALA A 238 -10.56 -10.50 -2.97
CA ALA A 238 -10.75 -9.28 -2.20
C ALA A 238 -11.19 -8.14 -3.14
N TRP A 239 -11.67 -7.03 -2.58
CA TRP A 239 -11.84 -5.80 -3.35
C TRP A 239 -10.46 -5.17 -3.64
N PRO A 240 -10.34 -4.35 -4.70
CA PRO A 240 -9.11 -3.61 -4.96
C PRO A 240 -8.72 -2.72 -3.78
N LEU A 241 -7.46 -2.84 -3.33
CA LEU A 241 -6.94 -2.01 -2.24
C LEU A 241 -6.34 -0.68 -2.73
N LEU A 242 -6.17 -0.53 -4.04
CA LEU A 242 -5.73 0.68 -4.72
C LEU A 242 -6.75 1.03 -5.78
N VAL A 243 -7.43 2.17 -5.60
CA VAL A 243 -8.48 2.65 -6.50
C VAL A 243 -8.06 3.98 -7.09
N ASP A 244 -8.09 4.07 -8.42
CA ASP A 244 -7.94 5.30 -9.17
C ASP A 244 -9.34 5.83 -9.49
N VAL A 245 -9.71 6.96 -8.91
CA VAL A 245 -11.07 7.51 -9.04
C VAL A 245 -11.33 8.07 -10.43
N ALA A 246 -10.33 8.60 -11.13
CA ALA A 246 -10.49 9.04 -12.51
C ALA A 246 -10.78 7.87 -13.46
N ALA A 247 -10.15 6.72 -13.21
CA ALA A 247 -10.37 5.50 -13.99
C ALA A 247 -11.79 4.92 -13.83
N LEU A 248 -12.55 5.31 -12.80
CA LEU A 248 -13.94 4.90 -12.58
C LEU A 248 -14.97 5.75 -13.33
N GLY A 249 -14.60 6.95 -13.79
CA GLY A 249 -15.53 7.94 -14.36
C GLY A 249 -15.49 8.10 -15.87
N CYS A 250 -14.63 7.38 -16.59
CA CYS A 250 -14.49 7.47 -18.04
C CYS A 250 -15.26 6.33 -18.72
N ASP A 251 -16.35 6.63 -19.45
CA ASP A 251 -17.09 5.69 -20.31
C ASP A 251 -16.31 5.23 -21.57
N ALA A 252 -14.98 5.26 -21.54
CA ALA A 252 -14.13 4.93 -22.68
C ALA A 252 -12.96 4.01 -22.30
N GLY A 253 -13.21 2.70 -22.37
CA GLY A 253 -12.24 1.74 -22.92
C GLY A 253 -10.87 1.58 -22.25
N ARG A 254 -10.67 1.92 -20.97
CA ARG A 254 -9.45 1.53 -20.23
C ARG A 254 -9.79 0.99 -18.84
N THR A 255 -9.51 -0.31 -18.67
CA THR A 255 -9.71 -1.16 -17.48
C THR A 255 -11.07 -0.94 -16.79
N GLU A 256 -12.01 -1.86 -16.99
CA GLU A 256 -13.37 -1.89 -16.40
C GLU A 256 -13.43 -1.85 -14.84
N ALA A 257 -12.35 -1.47 -14.15
CA ALA A 257 -12.04 -1.90 -12.81
C ALA A 257 -11.73 -0.80 -11.79
N GLY A 258 -11.36 0.40 -12.24
CA GLY A 258 -10.84 1.46 -11.35
C GLY A 258 -9.62 1.05 -10.51
N GLN A 259 -9.03 -0.12 -10.75
CA GLN A 259 -7.87 -0.59 -10.02
C GLN A 259 -6.66 0.20 -10.48
N ALA A 260 -6.04 0.93 -9.56
CA ALA A 260 -4.89 1.74 -9.91
C ALA A 260 -3.66 0.88 -10.28
N PRO A 261 -2.79 1.37 -11.19
CA PRO A 261 -1.50 0.74 -11.41
C PRO A 261 -0.69 0.75 -10.10
N ARG A 262 0.07 -0.32 -9.87
CA ARG A 262 0.99 -0.43 -8.73
C ARG A 262 2.41 -0.53 -9.27
N TYR A 263 3.14 0.56 -9.18
CA TYR A 263 4.54 0.64 -9.60
C TYR A 263 5.46 0.02 -8.52
N PRO A 264 6.67 -0.42 -8.90
CA PRO A 264 7.70 -0.80 -7.94
C PRO A 264 8.04 0.34 -6.96
N PRO A 265 8.58 0.03 -5.77
CA PRO A 265 9.10 1.04 -4.85
C PRO A 265 10.25 1.83 -5.50
N LEU A 266 10.09 3.15 -5.61
CA LEU A 266 11.14 4.03 -6.12
C LEU A 266 12.33 4.03 -5.20
N ARG A 267 13.55 4.09 -5.74
CA ARG A 267 14.75 4.28 -4.91
C ARG A 267 14.71 5.65 -4.22
N PRO A 268 15.41 5.84 -3.09
CA PRO A 268 15.42 7.11 -2.38
C PRO A 268 15.77 8.30 -3.30
N ASP A 269 16.85 8.20 -4.06
CA ASP A 269 17.30 9.22 -5.02
C ASP A 269 16.24 9.54 -6.09
N GLU A 270 15.57 8.52 -6.62
CA GLU A 270 14.50 8.70 -7.61
C GLU A 270 13.27 9.37 -7.01
N PHE A 271 12.90 9.01 -5.78
CA PHE A 271 11.78 9.67 -5.11
C PHE A 271 12.10 11.11 -4.75
N HIS A 272 13.33 11.41 -4.30
CA HIS A 272 13.80 12.79 -4.11
C HIS A 272 13.70 13.60 -5.41
N ALA A 273 14.21 13.05 -6.53
CA ALA A 273 14.13 13.70 -7.83
C ALA A 273 12.68 13.91 -8.29
N LEU A 274 11.81 12.91 -8.10
CA LEU A 274 10.39 13.03 -8.42
C LEU A 274 9.73 14.14 -7.58
N LEU A 275 10.00 14.18 -6.27
CA LEU A 275 9.36 15.11 -5.35
C LEU A 275 9.81 16.55 -5.57
N ALA A 276 11.05 16.77 -6.03
CA ALA A 276 11.55 18.07 -6.45
C ALA A 276 10.76 18.68 -7.63
N THR A 277 10.02 17.86 -8.40
CA THR A 277 9.13 18.35 -9.47
C THR A 277 7.74 18.77 -8.97
N LYS A 278 7.45 18.64 -7.68
CA LYS A 278 6.10 18.80 -7.10
C LYS A 278 5.97 20.09 -6.31
N ARG A 279 4.75 20.64 -6.27
CA ARG A 279 4.40 21.82 -5.45
C ARG A 279 3.72 21.37 -4.15
N PHE A 280 4.15 21.98 -3.03
CA PHE A 280 3.50 21.84 -1.72
C PHE A 280 2.70 23.10 -1.41
N THR A 281 1.39 22.96 -1.17
CA THR A 281 0.48 24.09 -0.90
C THR A 281 0.67 24.69 0.49
N ASN A 282 1.21 23.91 1.44
CA ASN A 282 1.34 24.30 2.84
C ASN A 282 2.79 24.65 3.23
N GLY A 283 3.68 24.84 2.23
CA GLY A 283 5.10 25.11 2.47
C GLY A 283 5.87 23.96 3.12
N ALA A 284 5.35 22.73 3.02
CA ALA A 284 6.03 21.56 3.57
C ALA A 284 7.38 21.33 2.87
N ASP A 285 8.35 20.89 3.66
CA ASP A 285 9.70 20.61 3.19
C ASP A 285 9.73 19.32 2.36
N ALA A 286 10.08 19.45 1.08
CA ALA A 286 10.20 18.32 0.17
C ALA A 286 11.25 17.29 0.65
N GLU A 287 12.34 17.75 1.26
CA GLU A 287 13.37 16.87 1.78
C GLU A 287 12.84 16.01 2.94
N LEU A 288 12.11 16.62 3.87
CA LEU A 288 11.48 15.89 4.98
C LEU A 288 10.49 14.84 4.48
N VAL A 289 9.68 15.17 3.47
CA VAL A 289 8.70 14.23 2.88
C VAL A 289 9.40 13.09 2.11
N ALA A 290 10.50 13.38 1.41
CA ALA A 290 11.30 12.35 0.75
C ALA A 290 12.00 11.39 1.74
N ASN A 291 12.51 11.93 2.84
CA ASN A 291 13.07 11.14 3.94
C ASN A 291 12.00 10.27 4.61
N LEU A 292 10.79 10.81 4.81
CA LEU A 292 9.66 10.05 5.35
C LEU A 292 9.26 8.88 4.42
N TYR A 293 9.24 9.09 3.10
CA TYR A 293 8.98 8.01 2.15
C TYR A 293 10.05 6.92 2.24
N THR A 294 11.32 7.32 2.27
CA THR A 294 12.44 6.38 2.36
C THR A 294 12.36 5.53 3.63
N ALA A 295 12.08 6.16 4.78
CA ALA A 295 11.89 5.45 6.04
C ALA A 295 10.71 4.46 5.95
N THR A 296 9.58 4.91 5.40
CA THR A 296 8.38 4.08 5.21
C THR A 296 8.66 2.88 4.30
N ALA A 297 9.32 3.10 3.16
CA ALA A 297 9.68 2.05 2.21
C ALA A 297 10.63 1.01 2.83
N ARG A 298 11.63 1.46 3.61
CA ARG A 298 12.53 0.55 4.33
C ARG A 298 11.78 -0.32 5.35
N GLU A 299 10.85 0.26 6.10
CA GLU A 299 10.09 -0.49 7.10
C GLU A 299 9.12 -1.49 6.44
N VAL A 300 8.37 -1.04 5.41
CA VAL A 300 7.39 -1.89 4.71
C VAL A 300 8.06 -3.00 3.90
N ILE A 301 9.04 -2.66 3.07
CA ILE A 301 9.70 -3.61 2.15
C ILE A 301 10.77 -4.41 2.89
N GLY A 302 11.65 -3.74 3.65
CA GLY A 302 12.73 -4.39 4.39
C GLY A 302 12.23 -5.27 5.55
N GLY A 303 11.12 -4.90 6.17
CA GLY A 303 10.47 -5.68 7.22
C GLY A 303 9.62 -6.85 6.71
N ALA A 304 9.38 -6.96 5.39
CA ALA A 304 8.48 -7.96 4.83
C ALA A 304 9.07 -9.37 4.87
N SER A 305 8.32 -10.32 5.43
CA SER A 305 8.60 -11.76 5.26
C SER A 305 8.04 -12.31 3.95
N MET A 306 7.09 -11.60 3.34
CA MET A 306 6.40 -12.01 2.13
C MET A 306 6.08 -10.79 1.27
N LEU A 307 6.54 -10.81 0.01
CA LEU A 307 6.24 -9.81 -1.00
C LEU A 307 5.47 -10.45 -2.15
N LYS A 308 4.29 -9.88 -2.45
CA LYS A 308 3.42 -10.32 -3.56
C LYS A 308 3.21 -9.17 -4.54
N PHE A 309 3.75 -9.34 -5.73
CA PHE A 309 3.73 -8.40 -6.85
C PHE A 309 3.23 -9.09 -8.13
N GLY A 310 2.27 -10.01 -8.00
CA GLY A 310 1.71 -10.73 -9.14
C GLY A 310 0.63 -9.95 -9.89
N GLY A 311 0.54 -10.15 -11.20
CA GLY A 311 -0.52 -9.56 -12.04
C GLY A 311 -0.40 -8.06 -12.27
N LEU A 312 0.78 -7.47 -12.09
CA LEU A 312 1.01 -6.02 -12.12
C LEU A 312 1.49 -5.50 -13.48
N GLN A 313 1.61 -6.37 -14.48
CA GLN A 313 2.16 -6.05 -15.80
C GLN A 313 3.62 -5.59 -15.78
N TRP A 314 4.37 -5.90 -14.73
CA TRP A 314 5.78 -5.54 -14.58
C TRP A 314 6.66 -6.24 -15.61
N GLY A 315 7.64 -5.53 -16.16
CA GLY A 315 8.72 -6.07 -16.98
C GLY A 315 10.05 -6.15 -16.23
N ASP A 316 11.13 -6.25 -17.00
CA ASP A 316 12.49 -6.32 -16.46
C ASP A 316 12.88 -5.06 -15.68
N ALA A 317 12.48 -3.87 -16.17
CA ALA A 317 12.80 -2.60 -15.53
C ALA A 317 12.21 -2.52 -14.11
N GLU A 318 10.95 -2.88 -13.95
CA GLU A 318 10.29 -2.83 -12.64
C GLU A 318 10.86 -3.87 -11.65
N LEU A 319 11.25 -5.05 -12.14
CA LEU A 319 11.94 -6.02 -11.27
C LEU A 319 13.34 -5.50 -10.87
N VAL A 320 14.05 -4.80 -11.75
CA VAL A 320 15.34 -4.17 -11.41
C VAL A 320 15.17 -3.10 -10.33
N GLU A 321 14.13 -2.27 -10.40
CA GLU A 321 13.82 -1.30 -9.34
C GLU A 321 13.53 -2.01 -8.01
N LEU A 322 12.73 -3.08 -8.00
CA LEU A 322 12.53 -3.89 -6.80
C LEU A 322 13.84 -4.50 -6.28
N CYS A 323 14.72 -4.96 -7.18
CA CYS A 323 16.01 -5.55 -6.81
C CYS A 323 16.91 -4.60 -6.01
N ALA A 324 16.77 -3.28 -6.16
CA ALA A 324 17.49 -2.31 -5.35
C ALA A 324 17.12 -2.38 -3.85
N TRP A 325 15.93 -2.88 -3.52
CA TRP A 325 15.43 -3.00 -2.15
C TRP A 325 15.68 -4.37 -1.52
N LEU A 326 15.78 -5.42 -2.33
CA LEU A 326 15.91 -6.81 -1.87
C LEU A 326 17.15 -7.09 -0.97
N PRO A 327 18.31 -6.43 -1.13
CA PRO A 327 19.43 -6.56 -0.19
C PRO A 327 19.08 -6.19 1.25
N HIS A 328 18.10 -5.31 1.46
CA HIS A 328 17.66 -4.88 2.78
C HIS A 328 16.56 -5.76 3.38
N CYS A 329 16.04 -6.72 2.61
CA CYS A 329 14.92 -7.57 3.00
C CYS A 329 15.40 -8.83 3.77
N GLN A 330 15.95 -8.64 4.97
CA GLN A 330 16.57 -9.71 5.75
C GLN A 330 15.60 -10.80 6.21
N LYS A 331 14.31 -10.46 6.34
CA LYS A 331 13.26 -11.38 6.78
C LYS A 331 12.52 -12.06 5.61
N LEU A 332 12.83 -11.72 4.35
CA LEU A 332 12.06 -12.16 3.19
C LEU A 332 12.20 -13.66 2.95
N ARG A 333 11.06 -14.37 3.04
CA ARG A 333 10.95 -15.81 2.81
C ARG A 333 10.21 -16.13 1.51
N THR A 334 9.28 -15.28 1.09
CA THR A 334 8.45 -15.55 -0.09
C THR A 334 8.41 -14.33 -1.00
N LEU A 335 8.79 -14.52 -2.26
CA LEU A 335 8.65 -13.53 -3.33
C LEU A 335 7.78 -14.12 -4.45
N SER A 336 6.63 -13.50 -4.70
CA SER A 336 5.74 -13.88 -5.79
C SER A 336 5.64 -12.75 -6.83
N LEU A 337 6.05 -13.07 -8.05
CA LEU A 337 6.08 -12.22 -9.25
C LEU A 337 5.22 -12.84 -10.37
N VAL A 338 4.26 -13.70 -10.01
CA VAL A 338 3.46 -14.48 -10.95
C VAL A 338 2.61 -13.59 -11.86
N GLY A 339 2.47 -13.94 -13.14
CA GLY A 339 1.54 -13.24 -14.04
C GLY A 339 1.98 -11.83 -14.40
N ASN A 340 3.29 -11.63 -14.60
CA ASN A 340 3.86 -10.38 -15.09
C ASN A 340 4.44 -10.58 -16.50
N ARG A 341 5.24 -9.60 -16.97
CA ARG A 341 5.95 -9.60 -18.25
C ARG A 341 7.47 -9.59 -18.05
N ILE A 342 7.94 -10.20 -16.96
CA ILE A 342 9.36 -10.27 -16.61
C ILE A 342 10.06 -11.26 -17.54
N GLY A 343 11.21 -10.87 -18.06
CA GLY A 343 12.06 -11.67 -18.94
C GLY A 343 13.39 -12.04 -18.29
N ASP A 344 14.35 -12.40 -19.15
CA ASP A 344 15.66 -12.89 -18.72
C ASP A 344 16.51 -11.82 -18.02
N GLY A 345 16.32 -10.54 -18.37
CA GLY A 345 17.06 -9.42 -17.78
C GLY A 345 16.73 -9.24 -16.30
N GLY A 346 15.45 -9.29 -15.96
CA GLY A 346 14.97 -9.18 -14.59
C GLY A 346 15.41 -10.38 -13.74
N ILE A 347 15.33 -11.60 -14.27
CA ILE A 347 15.81 -12.80 -13.55
C ILE A 347 17.32 -12.76 -13.32
N ARG A 348 18.10 -12.24 -14.27
CA ARG A 348 19.54 -12.03 -14.09
C ARG A 348 19.82 -11.02 -12.97
N ALA A 349 19.06 -9.93 -12.88
CA ALA A 349 19.18 -8.96 -11.80
C ALA A 349 18.87 -9.60 -10.43
N LEU A 350 17.80 -10.39 -10.34
CA LEU A 350 17.44 -11.12 -9.12
C LEU A 350 18.54 -12.12 -8.70
N ALA A 351 19.13 -12.83 -9.66
CA ALA A 351 20.25 -13.73 -9.39
C ALA A 351 21.50 -12.98 -8.90
N ALA A 352 21.76 -11.78 -9.42
CA ALA A 352 22.87 -10.94 -8.96
C ALA A 352 22.68 -10.45 -7.52
N VAL A 353 21.45 -10.08 -7.13
CA VAL A 353 21.13 -9.74 -5.73
C VAL A 353 21.44 -10.90 -4.79
N ALA A 354 21.09 -12.13 -5.17
CA ALA A 354 21.41 -13.31 -4.36
C ALA A 354 22.93 -13.54 -4.28
N ALA A 355 23.64 -13.37 -5.39
CA ALA A 355 25.10 -13.50 -5.43
C ALA A 355 25.82 -12.46 -4.56
N SER A 356 25.25 -11.27 -4.38
CA SER A 356 25.77 -10.24 -3.48
C SER A 356 25.36 -10.44 -2.01
N GLY A 357 24.87 -11.63 -1.63
CA GLY A 357 24.47 -11.93 -0.25
C GLY A 357 23.07 -11.46 0.13
N GLY A 358 22.26 -10.98 -0.82
CA GLY A 358 20.84 -10.74 -0.60
C GLY A 358 20.04 -12.05 -0.54
N LEU A 359 18.76 -11.98 -0.13
CA LEU A 359 17.79 -13.10 -0.23
C LEU A 359 18.18 -14.39 0.51
N GLN A 360 19.04 -14.33 1.53
CA GLN A 360 19.56 -15.50 2.24
C GLN A 360 18.48 -16.31 2.98
N GLN A 361 17.36 -15.67 3.33
CA GLN A 361 16.21 -16.30 4.00
C GLN A 361 15.11 -16.73 3.03
N MET A 362 15.28 -16.50 1.72
CA MET A 362 14.24 -16.75 0.73
C MET A 362 14.03 -18.25 0.53
N ARG A 363 12.79 -18.69 0.74
CA ARG A 363 12.34 -20.09 0.66
C ARG A 363 11.55 -20.34 -0.62
N ASP A 364 10.66 -19.43 -0.96
CA ASP A 364 9.70 -19.60 -2.04
C ASP A 364 9.81 -18.47 -3.05
N LEU A 365 10.19 -18.82 -4.28
CA LEU A 365 10.18 -17.90 -5.42
C LEU A 365 9.13 -18.37 -6.43
N ASN A 366 8.15 -17.52 -6.73
CA ASN A 366 7.20 -17.76 -7.81
C ASN A 366 7.41 -16.72 -8.91
N ILE A 367 7.88 -17.19 -10.06
CA ILE A 367 8.11 -16.44 -11.30
C ILE A 367 7.27 -17.01 -12.45
N GLY A 368 6.18 -17.72 -12.13
CA GLY A 368 5.28 -18.31 -13.11
C GLY A 368 4.54 -17.26 -13.96
N SER A 369 4.05 -17.67 -15.12
CA SER A 369 3.29 -16.86 -16.08
C SER A 369 4.00 -15.53 -16.38
N ASN A 370 5.25 -15.63 -16.83
CA ASN A 370 6.12 -14.54 -17.27
C ASN A 370 6.68 -14.85 -18.67
N VAL A 371 7.65 -14.08 -19.16
CA VAL A 371 8.30 -14.25 -20.47
C VAL A 371 9.77 -14.68 -20.33
N ILE A 372 10.05 -15.58 -19.39
CA ILE A 372 11.39 -16.08 -19.09
C ILE A 372 11.75 -17.22 -20.06
N SER A 373 12.95 -17.17 -20.62
CA SER A 373 13.50 -18.22 -21.48
C SER A 373 14.52 -19.08 -20.73
N ASP A 374 15.06 -20.09 -21.41
CA ASP A 374 16.22 -20.87 -20.92
C ASP A 374 17.44 -20.01 -20.57
N ARG A 375 17.60 -18.80 -21.13
CA ARG A 375 18.70 -17.89 -20.76
C ARG A 375 18.52 -17.38 -19.32
N GLY A 376 17.33 -16.91 -18.95
CA GLY A 376 17.00 -16.54 -17.57
C GLY A 376 17.03 -17.75 -16.64
N GLY A 377 16.50 -18.89 -17.10
CA GLY A 377 16.57 -20.17 -16.36
C GLY A 377 18.01 -20.57 -16.01
N ARG A 378 18.96 -20.43 -16.94
CA ARG A 378 20.39 -20.69 -16.70
C ARG A 378 20.99 -19.74 -15.67
N ALA A 379 20.63 -18.46 -15.67
CA ALA A 379 21.12 -17.50 -14.68
C ALA A 379 20.69 -17.90 -13.26
N LEU A 380 19.42 -18.29 -13.10
CA LEU A 380 18.89 -18.75 -11.83
C LEU A 380 19.51 -20.09 -11.40
N LEU A 381 19.66 -21.04 -12.33
CA LEU A 381 20.30 -22.33 -12.07
C LEU A 381 21.73 -22.15 -11.52
N LYS A 382 22.54 -21.31 -12.17
CA LYS A 382 23.91 -20.99 -11.72
C LYS A 382 23.93 -20.42 -10.31
N ALA A 383 23.00 -19.52 -9.98
CA ALA A 383 22.93 -18.95 -8.64
C ALA A 383 22.52 -19.97 -7.57
N ILE A 384 21.63 -20.92 -7.91
CA ILE A 384 21.25 -22.02 -7.01
C ILE A 384 22.44 -22.97 -6.80
N GLU A 385 23.10 -23.40 -7.87
CA GLU A 385 24.27 -24.29 -7.82
C GLU A 385 25.47 -23.66 -7.07
N ALA A 386 25.63 -22.33 -7.15
CA ALA A 386 26.62 -21.58 -6.38
C ALA A 386 26.24 -21.36 -4.91
N GLY A 387 25.06 -21.83 -4.47
CA GLY A 387 24.60 -21.69 -3.09
C GLY A 387 24.14 -20.28 -2.70
N HIS A 388 23.86 -19.40 -3.67
CA HIS A 388 23.42 -18.02 -3.41
C HIS A 388 21.98 -17.94 -2.86
N PHE A 389 21.23 -19.05 -2.94
CA PHE A 389 19.88 -19.19 -2.38
C PHE A 389 19.81 -20.29 -1.32
N PRO A 390 20.55 -20.18 -0.19
CA PRO A 390 20.75 -21.29 0.73
C PRO A 390 19.46 -21.78 1.41
N ALA A 391 18.46 -20.91 1.55
CA ALA A 391 17.17 -21.24 2.16
C ALA A 391 16.08 -21.69 1.17
N MET A 392 16.33 -21.67 -0.14
CA MET A 392 15.28 -21.91 -1.14
C MET A 392 14.79 -23.37 -1.11
N THR A 393 13.48 -23.56 -1.06
CA THR A 393 12.80 -24.85 -1.04
C THR A 393 11.84 -25.01 -2.20
N LYS A 394 11.36 -23.88 -2.76
CA LYS A 394 10.33 -23.89 -3.79
C LYS A 394 10.61 -22.86 -4.87
N LEU A 395 10.53 -23.31 -6.11
CA LEU A 395 10.61 -22.47 -7.30
C LEU A 395 9.46 -22.80 -8.24
N GLU A 396 8.55 -21.86 -8.45
CA GLU A 396 7.44 -21.99 -9.39
C GLU A 396 7.75 -21.23 -10.68
N THR A 397 7.74 -21.95 -11.81
CA THR A 397 8.11 -21.42 -13.13
C THR A 397 7.04 -21.65 -14.20
N HIS A 398 5.88 -22.21 -13.85
CA HIS A 398 4.80 -22.57 -14.79
C HIS A 398 4.44 -21.41 -15.72
N GLY A 399 3.88 -21.64 -16.91
CA GLY A 399 3.40 -20.54 -17.77
C GLY A 399 4.48 -19.65 -18.44
N ASN A 400 5.77 -19.92 -18.24
CA ASN A 400 6.86 -19.36 -19.05
C ASN A 400 7.07 -20.21 -20.30
N ARG A 401 6.54 -19.78 -21.46
CA ARG A 401 6.47 -20.61 -22.68
C ARG A 401 7.85 -20.98 -23.25
N ASP A 402 8.82 -20.07 -23.17
CA ASP A 402 10.16 -20.26 -23.72
C ASP A 402 11.16 -20.89 -22.73
N LEU A 403 10.70 -21.26 -21.53
CA LEU A 403 11.47 -22.02 -20.55
C LEU A 403 11.18 -23.51 -20.75
N SER A 404 12.14 -24.21 -21.34
CA SER A 404 12.02 -25.61 -21.75
C SER A 404 11.82 -26.57 -20.58
N GLU A 405 11.20 -27.72 -20.84
CA GLU A 405 11.03 -28.76 -19.81
C GLU A 405 12.36 -29.32 -19.31
N LEU A 406 13.37 -29.35 -20.19
CA LEU A 406 14.74 -29.69 -19.79
C LEU A 406 15.27 -28.70 -18.75
N MET A 407 15.13 -27.38 -18.98
CA MET A 407 15.57 -26.37 -18.02
C MET A 407 14.79 -26.45 -16.70
N ARG A 408 13.47 -26.66 -16.76
CA ARG A 408 12.62 -26.88 -15.57
C ARG A 408 13.08 -28.09 -14.76
N THR A 409 13.47 -29.16 -15.42
CA THR A 409 13.99 -30.37 -14.79
C THR A 409 15.30 -30.08 -14.06
N ARG A 410 16.25 -29.40 -14.71
CA ARG A 410 17.53 -29.02 -14.10
C ARG A 410 17.35 -28.13 -12.87
N LEU A 411 16.43 -27.16 -12.93
CA LEU A 411 16.10 -26.32 -11.77
C LEU A 411 15.54 -27.15 -10.59
N ARG A 412 14.64 -28.12 -10.86
CA ARG A 412 14.10 -29.01 -9.81
C ARG A 412 15.19 -29.91 -9.22
N GLU A 413 16.10 -30.42 -10.04
CA GLU A 413 17.23 -31.23 -9.58
C GLU A 413 18.20 -30.44 -8.71
N ALA A 414 18.52 -29.19 -9.09
CA ALA A 414 19.36 -28.31 -8.30
C ALA A 414 18.75 -28.02 -6.92
N LEU A 415 17.42 -27.80 -6.83
CA LEU A 415 16.74 -27.65 -5.55
C LEU A 415 16.80 -28.92 -4.69
N ARG A 416 16.60 -30.10 -5.29
CA ARG A 416 16.75 -31.39 -4.59
C ARG A 416 18.19 -31.63 -4.11
N ALA A 417 19.19 -31.17 -4.85
CA ALA A 417 20.59 -31.22 -4.43
C ALA A 417 20.82 -30.33 -3.20
N LEU A 418 20.31 -29.10 -3.24
CA LEU A 418 20.36 -28.16 -2.12
C LEU A 418 19.67 -28.73 -0.85
N ASP A 419 18.52 -29.40 -0.99
CA ASP A 419 17.84 -30.10 0.10
C ASP A 419 18.72 -31.18 0.73
N ARG A 420 19.37 -32.01 -0.10
CA ARG A 420 20.27 -33.07 0.37
C ARG A 420 21.48 -32.51 1.10
N GLU A 421 22.09 -31.44 0.59
CA GLU A 421 23.20 -30.76 1.26
C GLU A 421 22.80 -30.20 2.63
N ARG A 422 21.63 -29.57 2.73
CA ARG A 422 21.11 -29.08 4.00
C ARG A 422 20.87 -30.20 5.01
N ALA A 423 20.25 -31.30 4.56
CA ALA A 423 20.02 -32.47 5.40
C ALA A 423 21.34 -33.08 5.90
N ALA A 424 22.37 -33.16 5.03
CA ALA A 424 23.70 -33.63 5.39
C ALA A 424 24.36 -32.71 6.45
N ARG A 425 24.33 -31.38 6.25
CA ARG A 425 24.86 -30.40 7.22
C ARG A 425 24.14 -30.48 8.57
N ALA A 426 22.83 -30.67 8.57
CA ALA A 426 22.06 -30.82 9.80
C ALA A 426 22.47 -32.07 10.59
N ARG A 427 22.66 -33.21 9.91
CA ARG A 427 23.13 -34.47 10.53
C ARG A 427 24.52 -34.33 11.16
N VAL A 428 25.46 -33.69 10.45
CA VAL A 428 26.81 -33.42 10.97
C VAL A 428 26.73 -32.56 12.24
N ARG A 429 25.93 -31.48 12.22
CA ARG A 429 25.75 -30.59 13.38
C ARG A 429 25.16 -31.31 14.59
N THR A 430 24.21 -32.24 14.38
CA THR A 430 23.64 -33.06 15.47
C THR A 430 24.63 -34.08 16.03
N SER A 431 25.51 -34.64 15.20
CA SER A 431 26.56 -35.57 15.66
C SER A 431 27.72 -34.88 16.37
N SER A 432 28.01 -33.60 16.05
CA SER A 432 29.10 -32.84 16.67
C SER A 432 28.72 -32.13 17.98
N GLY A 433 27.43 -32.06 18.33
CA GLY A 433 26.92 -31.41 19.55
C GLY A 433 26.64 -32.36 20.72
N ILE A 434 27.17 -33.60 20.68
CA ILE A 434 27.04 -34.62 21.73
C ILE A 434 28.30 -34.70 22.63
N ASN A 435 29.29 -33.81 22.45
CA ASN A 435 30.45 -33.72 23.35
C ASN A 435 30.38 -32.54 24.30
#